data_AF-A0A956C0R1-F1
#
_entry.id   AF-A0A956C0R1-F1
#
_cell.length_a   1.000
_cell.length_b   1.000
_cell.length_c   1.000
_cell.angle_alpha   90.00
_cell.angle_beta   90.00
_cell.angle_gamma   90.00
#
_symmetry.space_group_name_H-M   'P 1'
#
loop_
_entity.id
_entity.type
_entity.pdbx_description
1 polymer ?
#
loop_
_entity_poly.entity_id
_entity_poly.type
_entity_poly.pdbx_seq_one_letter_code
_entity_poly.pdbx_strand_id
1 'polypeptide(L)'
;MSPRSLLSSALVLTAWAVVGCSGSSASVPDPTQPVDPTEPTCGVDAQGRAPAPSCDATSDLQLARDEACPAGATCYSRARCGATILCATYQQVQCAAVPTCDRDDREVAQCPADAACYTRAMCGATILCAKQDTCAAVPACDAGDKPVPGPSDCLLDNAACYSRAACGVTIWCTGPRNG
;
A
#
# COMPACT_ATOMS: atom_id res chain seq x y z
N MET A 1 35.81 9.21 -21.41
CA MET A 1 35.98 7.89 -22.05
C MET A 1 36.02 6.86 -20.94
N SER A 2 34.90 6.20 -20.66
CA SER A 2 34.76 5.22 -19.58
C SER A 2 34.46 3.85 -20.18
N PRO A 3 35.03 2.76 -19.64
CA PRO A 3 34.95 1.45 -20.25
C PRO A 3 33.57 0.82 -20.04
N ARG A 4 33.05 0.23 -21.11
CA ARG A 4 31.85 -0.60 -21.14
C ARG A 4 32.15 -1.93 -20.44
N SER A 5 31.46 -2.22 -19.33
CA SER A 5 31.41 -3.56 -18.75
C SER A 5 30.40 -4.40 -19.51
N LEU A 6 30.91 -5.42 -20.21
CA LEU A 6 30.14 -6.52 -20.79
C LEU A 6 29.96 -7.59 -19.71
N LEU A 7 28.77 -7.69 -19.15
CA LEU A 7 28.38 -8.81 -18.30
C LEU A 7 27.52 -9.77 -19.12
N SER A 8 28.15 -10.89 -19.48
CA SER A 8 27.52 -12.09 -20.01
C SER A 8 26.52 -12.63 -18.99
N SER A 9 25.22 -12.56 -19.32
CA SER A 9 24.20 -13.34 -18.62
C SER A 9 24.11 -14.72 -19.26
N ALA A 10 24.60 -15.72 -18.53
CA ALA A 10 24.45 -17.13 -18.85
C ALA A 10 22.97 -17.54 -18.71
N LEU A 11 22.40 -18.08 -19.79
CA LEU A 11 21.13 -18.80 -19.76
C LEU A 11 21.31 -20.08 -18.95
N VAL A 12 20.73 -20.12 -17.76
CA VAL A 12 20.55 -21.36 -16.99
C VAL A 12 19.24 -22.00 -17.44
N LEU A 13 19.34 -22.98 -18.33
CA LEU A 13 18.24 -23.90 -18.66
C LEU A 13 18.09 -24.90 -17.51
N THR A 14 17.26 -24.59 -16.51
CA THR A 14 16.82 -25.59 -15.54
C THR A 14 15.78 -26.50 -16.19
N ALA A 15 16.18 -27.74 -16.43
CA ALA A 15 15.30 -28.84 -16.79
C ALA A 15 14.27 -29.08 -15.67
N TRP A 16 12.99 -28.94 -15.99
CA TRP A 16 11.90 -29.30 -15.09
C TRP A 16 11.75 -30.83 -15.11
N ALA A 17 12.06 -31.46 -13.97
CA ALA A 17 11.71 -32.84 -13.74
C ALA A 17 10.18 -32.95 -13.66
N VAL A 18 9.61 -33.78 -14.54
CA VAL A 18 8.20 -34.16 -14.50
C VAL A 18 8.04 -35.05 -13.27
N VAL A 19 7.54 -34.47 -12.17
CA VAL A 19 7.11 -35.23 -11.00
C VAL A 19 5.93 -36.08 -11.44
N GLY A 20 6.18 -37.39 -11.57
CA GLY A 20 5.14 -38.38 -11.83
C GLY A 20 4.11 -38.34 -10.71
N CYS A 21 2.85 -38.13 -11.08
CA CYS A 21 1.71 -38.35 -10.20
C CYS A 21 1.78 -39.80 -9.71
N SER A 22 2.23 -39.97 -8.47
CA SER A 22 2.15 -41.24 -7.75
C SER A 22 0.66 -41.52 -7.56
N GLY A 23 0.19 -42.58 -8.20
CA GLY A 23 -1.20 -42.98 -8.20
C GLY A 23 -1.73 -43.16 -6.79
N SER A 24 -2.55 -42.20 -6.35
CA SER A 24 -3.49 -42.43 -5.27
C SER A 24 -4.46 -43.50 -5.78
N SER A 25 -4.37 -44.68 -5.20
CA SER A 25 -5.26 -45.80 -5.48
C SER A 25 -6.66 -45.35 -5.09
N ALA A 26 -7.44 -44.87 -6.06
CA ALA A 26 -8.86 -44.64 -5.88
C ALA A 26 -9.48 -46.01 -5.57
N SER A 27 -9.80 -46.24 -4.29
CA SER A 27 -10.61 -47.36 -3.87
C SER A 27 -11.91 -47.28 -4.68
N VAL A 28 -12.12 -48.25 -5.57
CA VAL A 28 -13.38 -48.38 -6.28
C VAL A 28 -14.45 -48.52 -5.20
N PRO A 29 -15.41 -47.58 -5.08
CA PRO A 29 -16.45 -47.68 -4.07
C PRO A 29 -17.21 -48.99 -4.30
N ASP A 30 -17.42 -49.73 -3.21
CA ASP A 30 -18.18 -50.97 -3.23
C ASP A 30 -19.60 -50.67 -3.76
N PRO A 31 -20.04 -51.28 -4.88
CA PRO A 31 -21.31 -50.98 -5.51
C PRO A 31 -22.53 -51.37 -4.65
N THR A 32 -22.31 -51.99 -3.48
CA THR A 32 -23.37 -52.38 -2.55
C THR A 32 -23.54 -51.44 -1.36
N GLN A 33 -22.67 -50.45 -1.17
CA GLN A 33 -22.87 -49.45 -0.12
C GLN A 33 -24.06 -48.54 -0.49
N PRO A 34 -25.10 -48.44 0.35
CA PRO A 34 -26.17 -47.49 0.14
C PRO A 34 -25.59 -46.08 0.17
N VAL A 35 -25.65 -45.39 -0.96
CA VAL A 35 -25.32 -43.97 -1.07
C VAL A 35 -26.16 -43.20 -0.05
N ASP A 36 -25.52 -42.43 0.82
CA ASP A 36 -26.22 -41.56 1.74
C ASP A 36 -26.97 -40.51 0.90
N PRO A 37 -28.32 -40.48 0.94
CA PRO A 37 -29.11 -39.57 0.12
C PRO A 37 -28.93 -38.09 0.48
N THR A 38 -28.24 -37.79 1.59
CA THR A 38 -27.84 -36.42 1.95
C THR A 38 -26.49 -36.00 1.37
N GLU A 39 -25.73 -36.91 0.76
CA GLU A 39 -24.51 -36.53 0.05
C GLU A 39 -24.88 -35.83 -1.27
N PRO A 40 -24.48 -34.55 -1.47
CA PRO A 40 -24.81 -33.82 -2.68
C PRO A 40 -24.14 -34.51 -3.87
N THR A 41 -24.93 -35.26 -4.65
CA THR A 41 -24.44 -35.93 -5.84
C THR A 41 -23.88 -34.90 -6.81
N CYS A 42 -22.66 -35.14 -7.26
CA CYS A 42 -22.00 -34.35 -8.28
C CYS A 42 -22.67 -34.60 -9.63
N GLY A 43 -23.78 -33.91 -9.86
CA GLY A 43 -24.44 -33.90 -11.17
C GLY A 43 -23.42 -33.53 -12.23
N VAL A 44 -23.20 -34.44 -13.16
CA VAL A 44 -22.38 -34.16 -14.35
C VAL A 44 -23.26 -33.49 -15.40
N ASP A 45 -22.68 -32.59 -16.19
CA ASP A 45 -23.35 -32.01 -17.35
C ASP A 45 -23.62 -33.08 -18.44
N ALA A 46 -24.29 -32.68 -19.53
CA ALA A 46 -24.56 -33.57 -20.66
C ALA A 46 -23.29 -34.12 -21.34
N GLN A 47 -22.11 -33.59 -21.01
CA GLN A 47 -20.81 -34.07 -21.48
C GLN A 47 -20.04 -34.87 -20.41
N GLY A 48 -20.67 -35.21 -19.29
CA GLY A 48 -20.04 -35.99 -18.22
C GLY A 48 -19.04 -35.21 -17.36
N ARG A 49 -19.04 -33.87 -17.41
CA ARG A 49 -18.17 -33.04 -16.58
C ARG A 49 -18.89 -32.57 -15.33
N ALA A 50 -18.26 -32.76 -14.17
CA ALA A 50 -18.72 -32.14 -12.95
C ALA A 50 -18.55 -30.60 -13.04
N PRO A 51 -19.53 -29.81 -12.58
CA PRO A 51 -19.39 -28.37 -12.54
C PRO A 51 -18.21 -28.00 -11.64
N ALA A 52 -17.35 -27.11 -12.14
CA ALA A 52 -16.26 -26.59 -11.32
C ALA A 52 -16.84 -25.94 -10.05
N PRO A 53 -16.21 -26.14 -8.88
CA PRO A 53 -16.60 -25.39 -7.69
C PRO A 53 -16.47 -23.88 -7.96
N SER A 54 -17.39 -23.11 -7.42
CA SER A 54 -17.39 -21.65 -7.45
C SER A 54 -17.59 -21.12 -6.03
N CYS A 55 -17.18 -19.88 -5.79
CA CYS A 55 -17.51 -19.19 -4.54
C CYS A 55 -19.01 -18.90 -4.45
N ASP A 56 -19.52 -18.72 -3.23
CA ASP A 56 -20.96 -18.69 -2.93
C ASP A 56 -21.64 -17.38 -3.24
N ALA A 57 -20.96 -16.27 -2.92
CA ALA A 57 -21.47 -14.94 -3.19
C ALA A 57 -20.90 -14.42 -4.51
N THR A 58 -21.70 -13.61 -5.20
CA THR A 58 -21.25 -12.83 -6.36
C THR A 58 -20.11 -11.86 -6.02
N SER A 59 -19.87 -11.59 -4.74
CA SER A 59 -18.79 -10.74 -4.24
C SER A 59 -17.52 -11.49 -3.84
N ASP A 60 -17.56 -12.82 -3.77
CA ASP A 60 -16.41 -13.59 -3.30
C ASP A 60 -15.38 -13.77 -4.42
N LEU A 61 -14.10 -13.62 -4.07
CA LEU A 61 -13.00 -13.76 -5.01
C LEU A 61 -12.41 -15.16 -4.93
N GLN A 62 -12.38 -15.88 -6.06
CA GLN A 62 -11.66 -17.14 -6.17
C GLN A 62 -10.15 -16.87 -6.23
N LEU A 63 -9.40 -17.52 -5.34
CA LEU A 63 -7.96 -17.38 -5.20
C LEU A 63 -7.23 -18.57 -5.82
N ALA A 64 -6.04 -18.33 -6.36
CA ALA A 64 -5.22 -19.39 -6.95
C ALA A 64 -4.52 -20.28 -5.90
N ARG A 65 -4.29 -19.74 -4.70
CA ARG A 65 -3.54 -20.38 -3.59
C ARG A 65 -3.71 -19.61 -2.28
N ASP A 66 -3.31 -20.21 -1.17
CA ASP A 66 -3.51 -19.68 0.19
C ASP A 66 -2.82 -18.34 0.43
N GLU A 67 -1.64 -18.11 -0.15
CA GLU A 67 -0.90 -16.85 0.02
C GLU A 67 -1.55 -15.67 -0.71
N ALA A 68 -2.55 -15.92 -1.56
CA ALA A 68 -3.31 -14.87 -2.23
C ALA A 68 -4.43 -14.29 -1.35
N CYS A 69 -4.61 -14.78 -0.12
CA CYS A 69 -5.58 -14.26 0.82
C CYS A 69 -5.19 -12.83 1.26
N PRO A 70 -5.99 -11.80 0.94
CA PRO A 70 -5.68 -10.43 1.31
C PRO A 70 -5.69 -10.24 2.83
N ALA A 71 -4.81 -9.38 3.34
CA ALA A 71 -4.84 -9.01 4.76
C ALA A 71 -6.19 -8.36 5.12
N GLY A 72 -6.86 -8.92 6.12
CA GLY A 72 -8.19 -8.48 6.56
C GLY A 72 -9.37 -9.11 5.83
N ALA A 73 -9.14 -9.97 4.84
CA ALA A 73 -10.20 -10.80 4.25
C ALA A 73 -10.45 -12.06 5.09
N THR A 74 -11.66 -12.61 5.01
CA THR A 74 -11.97 -13.96 5.52
C THR A 74 -11.82 -14.94 4.37
N CYS A 75 -10.81 -15.81 4.42
CA CYS A 75 -10.59 -16.84 3.41
C CYS A 75 -11.12 -18.18 3.89
N TYR A 76 -11.73 -18.94 2.98
CA TYR A 76 -12.33 -20.23 3.25
C TYR A 76 -12.19 -21.14 2.03
N SER A 77 -12.05 -22.44 2.27
CA SER A 77 -11.97 -23.43 1.20
C SER A 77 -13.35 -23.99 0.90
N ARG A 78 -13.57 -24.35 -0.36
CA ARG A 78 -14.74 -25.10 -0.80
C ARG A 78 -14.34 -26.28 -1.64
N ALA A 79 -14.79 -27.46 -1.22
CA ALA A 79 -14.63 -28.68 -1.97
C ALA A 79 -15.95 -29.04 -2.66
N ARG A 80 -15.89 -29.32 -3.97
CA ARG A 80 -17.00 -29.89 -4.72
C ARG A 80 -16.45 -30.86 -5.75
N CYS A 81 -16.99 -32.08 -5.78
CA CYS A 81 -16.66 -33.07 -6.81
C CYS A 81 -15.16 -33.38 -6.93
N GLY A 82 -14.47 -33.49 -5.80
CA GLY A 82 -13.03 -33.78 -5.75
C GLY A 82 -12.12 -32.59 -6.11
N ALA A 83 -12.68 -31.44 -6.48
CA ALA A 83 -11.94 -30.20 -6.65
C ALA A 83 -12.10 -29.32 -5.40
N THR A 84 -11.00 -28.74 -4.91
CA THR A 84 -11.01 -27.74 -3.85
C THR A 84 -10.60 -26.40 -4.43
N ILE A 85 -11.36 -25.35 -4.12
CA ILE A 85 -11.00 -23.96 -4.41
C ILE A 85 -10.84 -23.20 -3.12
N LEU A 86 -10.08 -22.12 -3.19
CA LEU A 86 -9.99 -21.14 -2.13
C LEU A 86 -10.81 -19.91 -2.52
N CYS A 87 -11.64 -19.45 -1.61
CA CYS A 87 -12.46 -18.26 -1.75
C CYS A 87 -12.04 -17.26 -0.68
N ALA A 88 -12.04 -15.98 -1.03
CA ALA A 88 -12.00 -14.90 -0.07
C ALA A 88 -13.35 -14.21 -0.08
N THR A 89 -13.97 -14.11 1.11
CA THR A 89 -15.08 -13.18 1.33
C THR A 89 -14.49 -11.79 1.22
N TYR A 90 -14.48 -11.27 -0.01
CA TYR A 90 -14.24 -9.88 -0.25
C TYR A 90 -15.54 -9.22 0.18
N GLN A 91 -15.63 -8.87 1.47
CA GLN A 91 -16.41 -7.69 1.79
C GLN A 91 -15.73 -6.58 1.00
N GLN A 92 -16.22 -6.36 -0.22
CA GLN A 92 -16.20 -5.04 -0.81
C GLN A 92 -16.95 -4.18 0.20
N VAL A 93 -16.22 -3.76 1.23
CA VAL A 93 -16.40 -2.42 1.76
C VAL A 93 -16.40 -1.61 0.47
N GLN A 94 -17.58 -1.08 0.13
CA GLN A 94 -17.75 -0.17 -0.99
C GLN A 94 -16.95 1.10 -0.70
N CYS A 95 -15.64 0.98 -0.65
CA CYS A 95 -14.73 2.08 -0.46
C CYS A 95 -14.51 2.67 -1.84
N ALA A 96 -15.55 3.34 -2.33
CA ALA A 96 -15.36 4.40 -3.29
C ALA A 96 -14.47 5.53 -2.70
N ALA A 97 -14.29 5.56 -1.38
CA ALA A 97 -13.42 6.49 -0.69
C ALA A 97 -11.95 6.01 -0.78
N VAL A 98 -11.18 6.71 -1.60
CA VAL A 98 -9.72 6.73 -1.52
C VAL A 98 -9.33 7.41 -0.20
N PRO A 99 -8.37 6.89 0.60
CA PRO A 99 -7.91 7.59 1.78
C PRO A 99 -7.44 9.00 1.40
N THR A 100 -7.77 9.98 2.22
CA THR A 100 -7.30 11.37 2.06
C THR A 100 -6.67 11.87 3.36
N CYS A 101 -5.75 12.82 3.23
CA CYS A 101 -5.20 13.54 4.37
C CYS A 101 -6.25 14.44 5.03
N ASP A 102 -6.00 14.89 6.26
CA ASP A 102 -6.87 15.87 6.90
C ASP A 102 -6.85 17.20 6.13
N ARG A 103 -7.84 18.08 6.39
CA ARG A 103 -8.16 19.27 5.58
C ARG A 103 -6.96 20.17 5.27
N ASP A 104 -6.03 20.27 6.20
CA ASP A 104 -4.86 21.15 6.11
C ASP A 104 -3.57 20.38 5.79
N ASP A 105 -3.63 19.06 5.63
CA ASP A 105 -2.47 18.23 5.37
C ASP A 105 -2.36 17.88 3.89
N ARG A 106 -1.16 17.49 3.45
CA ARG A 106 -0.90 17.11 2.06
C ARG A 106 -0.38 15.69 1.93
N GLU A 107 -0.84 14.99 0.91
CA GLU A 107 -0.28 13.68 0.54
C GLU A 107 1.13 13.87 -0.04
N VAL A 108 2.08 13.06 0.41
CA VAL A 108 3.47 13.09 -0.04
C VAL A 108 3.98 11.69 -0.35
N ALA A 109 4.84 11.56 -1.34
CA ALA A 109 5.50 10.27 -1.63
C ALA A 109 6.55 9.91 -0.58
N GLN A 110 7.18 10.93 0.04
CA GLN A 110 8.21 10.77 1.07
C GLN A 110 8.07 11.90 2.09
N CYS A 111 8.27 11.58 3.37
CA CYS A 111 8.22 12.58 4.43
C CYS A 111 9.42 13.54 4.32
N PRO A 112 9.19 14.86 4.21
CA PRO A 112 10.26 15.86 4.27
C PRO A 112 10.98 15.81 5.63
N ALA A 113 12.27 16.14 5.65
CA ALA A 113 13.08 16.12 6.89
C ALA A 113 12.55 17.08 7.97
N ASP A 114 11.95 18.19 7.55
CA ASP A 114 11.46 19.26 8.44
C ASP A 114 9.95 19.22 8.66
N ALA A 115 9.28 18.09 8.37
CA ALA A 115 7.83 17.97 8.49
C ALA A 115 7.43 16.78 9.37
N ALA A 116 6.32 16.92 10.11
CA ALA A 116 5.69 15.80 10.80
C ALA A 116 4.79 15.04 9.82
N CYS A 117 5.00 13.72 9.67
CA CYS A 117 4.16 12.89 8.79
C CYS A 117 3.45 11.78 9.55
N TYR A 118 2.34 11.30 8.99
CA TYR A 118 1.57 10.16 9.47
C TYR A 118 1.01 9.36 8.30
N THR A 119 0.77 8.06 8.51
CA THR A 119 0.15 7.20 7.51
C THR A 119 -1.34 7.10 7.73
N ARG A 120 -2.10 7.00 6.63
CA ARG A 120 -3.51 6.64 6.65
C ARG A 120 -3.74 5.43 5.77
N ALA A 121 -4.34 4.40 6.34
CA ALA A 121 -4.71 3.20 5.63
C ALA A 121 -6.24 3.09 5.57
N MET A 122 -6.78 2.94 4.37
CA MET A 122 -8.20 2.70 4.16
C MET A 122 -8.36 1.74 2.97
N CYS A 123 -9.05 0.63 3.21
CA CYS A 123 -9.47 -0.32 2.18
C CYS A 123 -8.30 -0.84 1.33
N GLY A 124 -7.22 -1.23 2.01
CA GLY A 124 -6.01 -1.79 1.38
C GLY A 124 -5.08 -0.75 0.75
N ALA A 125 -5.51 0.50 0.57
CA ALA A 125 -4.64 1.60 0.19
C ALA A 125 -4.01 2.23 1.44
N THR A 126 -2.73 2.54 1.38
CA THR A 126 -2.03 3.33 2.41
C THR A 126 -1.39 4.53 1.76
N ILE A 127 -1.67 5.72 2.32
CA ILE A 127 -1.06 6.98 1.91
C ILE A 127 -0.21 7.55 3.05
N LEU A 128 0.73 8.42 2.69
CA LEU A 128 1.54 9.17 3.64
C LEU A 128 1.15 10.65 3.57
N CYS A 129 0.74 11.19 4.70
CA CYS A 129 0.32 12.57 4.85
C CYS A 129 1.40 13.34 5.60
N ALA A 130 1.85 14.46 5.05
CA ALA A 130 2.66 15.43 5.76
C ALA A 130 1.73 16.49 6.35
N LYS A 131 1.88 16.73 7.65
CA LYS A 131 1.23 17.87 8.30
C LYS A 131 1.72 19.14 7.63
N GLN A 132 0.79 19.92 7.10
CA GLN A 132 1.13 21.28 6.75
C GLN A 132 1.08 22.01 8.08
N ASP A 133 2.24 22.37 8.62
CA ASP A 133 2.24 23.34 9.71
C ASP A 133 1.48 24.55 9.18
N THR A 134 0.30 24.82 9.76
CA THR A 134 -0.47 26.03 9.54
C THR A 134 0.35 27.16 10.12
N CYS A 135 1.41 27.49 9.42
CA CYS A 135 2.44 28.36 9.90
C CYS A 135 1.97 29.77 9.60
N ALA A 136 0.99 30.20 10.41
CA ALA A 136 0.39 31.52 10.36
C ALA A 136 1.37 32.61 10.85
N ALA A 137 2.47 32.20 11.48
CA ALA A 137 3.50 33.10 11.97
C ALA A 137 4.41 33.55 10.81
N VAL A 138 4.09 34.68 10.20
CA VAL A 138 5.06 35.42 9.38
C VAL A 138 6.19 35.85 10.32
N PRO A 139 7.47 35.53 10.02
CA PRO A 139 8.56 35.98 10.88
C PRO A 139 8.56 37.51 10.92
N ALA A 140 8.72 38.08 12.10
CA ALA A 140 8.70 39.53 12.34
C ALA A 140 9.91 39.95 13.18
N CYS A 141 10.40 41.16 12.90
CA CYS A 141 11.47 41.78 13.68
C CYS A 141 10.96 42.19 15.07
N ASP A 142 11.89 42.36 16.01
CA ASP A 142 11.56 42.87 17.35
C ASP A 142 11.01 44.29 17.29
N ALA A 143 10.31 44.69 18.35
CA ALA A 143 9.68 46.00 18.43
C ALA A 143 10.73 47.12 18.32
N GLY A 144 10.64 47.93 17.26
CA GLY A 144 11.57 49.02 16.96
C GLY A 144 12.54 48.71 15.81
N ASP A 145 12.63 47.45 15.40
CA ASP A 145 13.49 47.01 14.30
C ASP A 145 12.74 47.02 12.96
N LYS A 146 13.49 47.03 11.85
CA LYS A 146 12.93 47.05 10.49
C LYS A 146 13.39 45.84 9.67
N PRO A 147 12.49 45.24 8.88
CA PRO A 147 12.88 44.19 7.95
C PRO A 147 13.69 44.78 6.80
N VAL A 148 14.73 44.07 6.37
CA VAL A 148 15.56 44.42 5.21
C VAL A 148 15.65 43.26 4.21
N PRO A 149 15.86 43.52 2.91
CA PRO A 149 15.86 42.49 1.87
C PRO A 149 16.96 41.43 2.04
N GLY A 150 18.12 41.82 2.57
CA GLY A 150 19.23 40.90 2.79
C GLY A 150 20.26 41.41 3.80
N PRO A 151 21.27 40.57 4.10
CA PRO A 151 22.32 40.89 5.06
C PRO A 151 23.18 42.08 4.62
N SER A 152 23.28 42.33 3.31
CA SER A 152 23.99 43.49 2.74
C SER A 152 23.27 44.81 2.98
N ASP A 153 21.98 44.81 3.31
CA ASP A 153 21.20 46.03 3.55
C ASP A 153 21.28 46.50 5.02
N CYS A 154 21.99 45.75 5.87
CA CYS A 154 22.21 46.08 7.28
C CYS A 154 23.28 47.17 7.54
N LEU A 155 23.70 47.94 6.53
CA LEU A 155 24.88 48.82 6.55
C LEU A 155 24.75 50.13 7.33
N LEU A 156 23.87 50.21 8.32
CA LEU A 156 23.88 51.36 9.22
C LEU A 156 25.02 51.17 10.21
N ASP A 157 26.00 52.08 10.22
CA ASP A 157 27.31 52.01 10.92
C ASP A 157 27.27 51.70 12.43
N ASN A 158 26.09 51.56 13.04
CA ASN A 158 25.91 51.16 14.44
C ASN A 158 24.65 50.31 14.70
N ALA A 159 24.06 49.69 13.68
CA ALA A 159 22.88 48.84 13.85
C ALA A 159 23.25 47.40 14.22
N ALA A 160 22.39 46.75 15.02
CA ALA A 160 22.39 45.30 15.16
C ALA A 160 21.69 44.70 13.93
N CYS A 161 22.26 43.62 13.37
CA CYS A 161 21.69 42.87 12.25
C CYS A 161 21.54 41.42 12.66
N TYR A 162 20.35 40.86 12.50
CA TYR A 162 20.06 39.46 12.80
C TYR A 162 19.02 38.92 11.84
N SER A 163 18.94 37.59 11.73
CA SER A 163 17.91 36.92 10.94
C SER A 163 16.90 36.22 11.85
N ARG A 164 15.66 36.13 11.37
CA ARG A 164 14.61 35.30 11.98
C ARG A 164 14.04 34.37 10.93
N ALA A 165 13.92 33.11 11.29
CA ALA A 165 13.32 32.09 10.45
C ALA A 165 12.02 31.61 11.10
N ALA A 166 10.94 31.63 10.34
CA ALA A 166 9.69 30.94 10.68
C ALA A 166 9.12 30.35 9.39
N CYS A 167 8.63 29.12 9.46
CA CYS A 167 7.93 28.49 8.33
C CYS A 167 8.80 28.33 7.07
N GLY A 168 10.11 28.14 7.22
CA GLY A 168 11.06 28.08 6.09
C GLY A 168 11.30 29.44 5.41
N VAL A 169 10.67 30.52 5.87
CA VAL A 169 10.95 31.88 5.43
C VAL A 169 11.95 32.50 6.40
N THR A 170 13.04 33.04 5.86
CA THR A 170 14.02 33.80 6.62
C THR A 170 13.90 35.27 6.26
N ILE A 171 13.76 36.14 7.26
CA ILE A 171 13.87 37.59 7.10
C ILE A 171 15.12 38.11 7.79
N TRP A 172 15.59 39.26 7.34
CA TRP A 172 16.67 40.01 7.98
C TRP A 172 16.10 41.24 8.67
N CYS A 173 16.59 41.54 9.86
CA CYS A 173 16.13 42.63 10.70
C CYS A 173 17.31 43.53 11.07
N THR A 174 17.07 44.84 11.08
CA THR A 174 18.05 45.85 11.51
C THR A 174 17.44 46.80 12.53
N GLY A 175 18.21 47.16 13.56
CA GLY A 175 17.75 47.99 14.68
C GLY A 175 18.88 48.66 15.46
N PRO A 176 18.56 49.60 16.38
CA PRO A 176 19.56 50.23 17.24
C PRO A 176 20.24 49.17 18.13
N ARG A 177 21.55 49.29 18.38
CA ARG A 177 22.20 48.49 19.42
C ARG A 177 21.71 48.97 20.80
N ASN A 178 20.87 48.18 21.46
CA ASN A 178 20.58 48.35 22.89
C ASN A 178 21.87 47.99 23.65
N GLY A 179 22.69 49.00 23.92
CA GLY A 179 23.90 48.91 24.74
C GLY A 179 23.59 48.86 26.24
#